data_AF-Q2EG45-F1
#
_entry.id   AF-Q2EG45-F1
#
_cell.length_a   1.000
_cell.length_b   1.000
_cell.length_c   1.000
_cell.angle_alpha   90.00
_cell.angle_beta   90.00
_cell.angle_gamma   90.00
#
_symmetry.space_group_name_H-M   'P 1'
#
loop_
_entity.id
_entity.type
_entity.pdbx_description
1 polymer ?
#
loop_
_entity_poly.entity_id
_entity_poly.type
_entity_poly.pdbx_seq_one_letter_code
_entity_poly.pdbx_strand_id
1 'polypeptide(L)'
;LEADKFSRAGQSVRLVSRPFCAPGDICVEFAYHMYGLGEGTTLKLLLGSPAGSPPITLWKCVGSQSPYWQNTSVTIPSGHQQPMQ
;
A
#
# COMPACT_ATOMS: atom_id res chain seq x y z
N LEU A 1 12.24 -11.74 2.55
CA LEU A 1 11.10 -12.39 1.86
C LEU A 1 11.37 -12.21 0.37
N GLU A 2 12.25 -13.03 -0.19
CA GLU A 2 12.55 -12.94 -1.63
C GLU A 2 11.36 -13.47 -2.41
N ALA A 3 11.00 -12.76 -3.48
CA ALA A 3 10.02 -13.19 -4.46
C ALA A 3 10.67 -14.25 -5.35
N ASP A 4 11.05 -15.38 -4.77
CA ASP A 4 11.52 -16.52 -5.54
C ASP A 4 10.68 -17.76 -5.23
N LYS A 5 10.26 -18.42 -6.31
CA LYS A 5 9.61 -19.74 -6.38
C LYS A 5 8.13 -19.93 -6.05
N PHE A 6 7.34 -18.91 -5.72
CA PHE A 6 5.88 -19.11 -5.47
C PHE A 6 4.92 -18.11 -6.12
N SER A 7 5.40 -17.06 -6.79
CA SER A 7 4.53 -16.04 -7.39
C SER A 7 3.83 -16.56 -8.65
N ARG A 8 2.63 -17.11 -8.49
CA ARG A 8 1.74 -17.41 -9.63
C ARG A 8 1.10 -16.11 -10.12
N ALA A 9 1.00 -15.93 -11.44
CA ALA A 9 0.30 -14.80 -12.03
C ALA A 9 -1.11 -14.66 -11.41
N GLY A 10 -1.45 -13.45 -10.97
CA GLY A 10 -2.72 -13.13 -10.30
C GLY A 10 -2.74 -13.31 -8.78
N GLN A 11 -1.67 -13.82 -8.14
CA GLN A 11 -1.59 -13.80 -6.68
C GLN A 11 -1.32 -12.40 -6.15
N SER A 12 -1.88 -12.10 -4.98
CA SER A 12 -1.60 -10.87 -4.24
C SER A 12 -1.15 -11.21 -2.83
N VAL A 13 -0.21 -10.44 -2.32
CA VAL A 13 0.25 -10.49 -0.93
C VAL A 13 -0.02 -9.13 -0.30
N ARG A 14 -0.38 -9.12 0.98
CA ARG A 14 -0.68 -7.90 1.73
C ARG A 14 0.23 -7.80 2.95
N LEU A 15 0.86 -6.63 3.10
CA LEU A 15 1.46 -6.19 4.35
C LEU A 15 0.44 -5.27 5.04
N VAL A 16 0.12 -5.57 6.30
CA VAL A 16 -0.90 -4.83 7.07
C VAL A 16 -0.22 -4.24 8.30
N SER A 17 -0.36 -2.94 8.51
CA SER A 17 0.14 -2.26 9.71
C SER A 17 -0.67 -2.66 10.93
N ARG A 18 -0.16 -2.37 12.12
CA ARG A 18 -1.03 -2.32 13.30
C ARG A 18 -2.11 -1.24 13.11
N PRO A 19 -3.31 -1.42 13.69
CA PRO A 19 -4.28 -0.34 13.78
C PRO A 19 -3.68 0.89 14.46
N PHE A 20 -4.09 2.09 14.06
CA PHE A 20 -3.61 3.34 14.64
C PHE A 20 -4.74 4.37 14.72
N CYS A 21 -4.63 5.27 15.69
CA CYS A 21 -5.45 6.48 15.81
C CYS A 21 -4.53 7.68 15.57
N ALA A 22 -5.01 8.68 14.85
CA ALA A 22 -4.28 9.93 14.59
C ALA A 22 -5.21 11.14 14.73
N PRO A 23 -4.89 12.09 15.62
CA PRO A 23 -5.74 13.26 15.85
C PRO A 23 -5.72 14.28 14.69
N GLY A 24 -4.88 14.07 13.68
CA GLY A 24 -4.69 14.95 12.53
C GLY A 24 -4.29 14.17 11.29
N ASP A 25 -3.86 14.89 10.27
CA ASP A 25 -3.35 14.32 9.03
C ASP A 25 -2.10 13.46 9.28
N ILE A 26 -1.95 12.39 8.51
CA ILE A 26 -0.80 11.48 8.58
C ILE A 26 -0.11 11.46 7.23
N CYS A 27 1.22 11.54 7.21
CA CYS A 27 2.02 11.23 6.03
C CYS A 27 2.50 9.78 6.10
N VAL A 28 2.17 8.98 5.09
CA VAL A 28 2.72 7.63 4.92
C VAL A 28 3.82 7.70 3.88
N GLU A 29 5.05 7.40 4.32
CA GLU A 29 6.23 7.41 3.45
C GLU A 29 6.78 5.99 3.30
N PHE A 30 7.06 5.59 2.07
CA PHE A 30 7.64 4.29 1.77
C PHE A 30 8.47 4.34 0.50
N ALA A 31 9.49 3.49 0.45
CA ALA A 31 10.27 3.24 -0.75
C ALA A 31 9.75 1.97 -1.44
N TYR A 32 9.74 1.97 -2.77
CA TYR A 32 9.41 0.80 -3.57
C TYR A 32 10.36 0.65 -4.77
N HIS A 33 10.55 -0.58 -5.22
CA HIS A 33 11.25 -0.91 -6.46
C HIS A 33 10.33 -1.78 -7.30
N MET A 34 10.01 -1.31 -8.50
CA MET A 34 9.15 -2.02 -9.45
C MET A 34 9.75 -1.86 -10.83
N TYR A 35 10.65 -2.76 -11.23
CA TYR A 35 11.26 -2.79 -12.55
C TYR A 35 11.37 -4.21 -13.08
N GLY A 36 11.16 -4.40 -14.38
CA GLY A 36 11.23 -5.72 -15.01
C GLY A 36 10.10 -6.68 -14.59
N LEU A 37 9.06 -6.16 -13.93
CA LEU A 37 7.87 -6.91 -13.54
C LEU A 37 6.86 -6.94 -14.71
N GLY A 38 6.07 -8.01 -14.81
CA GLY A 38 5.08 -8.17 -15.89
C GLY A 38 4.03 -7.06 -15.94
N GLU A 39 3.42 -6.84 -17.12
CA GLU A 39 2.58 -5.68 -17.50
C GLU A 39 1.35 -5.44 -16.57
N GLY A 40 0.95 -6.41 -15.76
CA GLY A 40 -0.16 -6.28 -14.78
C GLY A 40 0.25 -6.11 -13.32
N THR A 41 1.55 -6.08 -13.01
CA THR A 41 2.00 -6.05 -11.61
C THR A 41 1.59 -4.75 -10.94
N THR A 42 0.89 -4.83 -9.81
CA THR A 42 0.30 -3.65 -9.17
C THR A 42 0.69 -3.58 -7.70
N LEU A 43 1.17 -2.41 -7.26
CA LEU A 43 1.35 -2.08 -5.85
C LEU A 43 0.29 -1.06 -5.44
N LYS A 44 -0.34 -1.26 -4.28
CA LYS A 44 -1.39 -0.38 -3.75
C LYS A 44 -1.13 -0.04 -2.29
N LEU A 45 -1.31 1.22 -1.93
CA LEU A 45 -1.50 1.65 -0.55
C LEU A 45 -3.00 1.70 -0.25
N LEU A 46 -3.41 0.97 0.76
CA LEU A 46 -4.82 0.82 1.14
C LEU A 46 -5.04 1.33 2.57
N LEU A 47 -6.12 2.08 2.78
CA LEU A 47 -6.61 2.44 4.09
C LEU A 47 -7.64 1.41 4.56
N GLY A 48 -7.31 0.69 5.63
CA GLY A 48 -8.26 -0.22 6.28
C GLY A 48 -9.31 0.55 7.09
N SER A 49 -10.49 -0.04 7.22
CA SER A 49 -11.55 0.50 8.08
C SER A 49 -11.68 -0.33 9.36
N PRO A 50 -11.76 0.33 10.53
CA PRO A 50 -12.04 -0.36 11.79
C PRO A 50 -13.45 -0.97 11.84
N ALA A 51 -14.39 -0.44 11.04
CA ALA A 51 -15.78 -0.92 10.97
C ALA A 51 -15.94 -2.16 10.07
N GLY A 52 -14.84 -2.76 9.59
CA GLY A 52 -14.87 -3.91 8.69
C GLY A 52 -15.33 -3.59 7.26
N SER A 53 -15.48 -2.30 6.92
CA SER A 53 -15.81 -1.91 5.55
C SER A 53 -14.63 -2.20 4.60
N PRO A 54 -14.90 -2.36 3.29
CA PRO A 54 -13.83 -2.58 2.31
C PRO A 54 -12.76 -1.47 2.39
N PRO A 55 -11.48 -1.83 2.24
CA PRO A 55 -10.41 -0.85 2.30
C PRO A 55 -10.45 0.10 1.11
N ILE A 56 -10.09 1.37 1.35
CA ILE A 56 -10.03 2.42 0.32
C ILE A 56 -8.63 2.43 -0.29
N THR A 57 -8.53 2.60 -1.62
CA THR A 57 -7.22 2.77 -2.27
C THR A 57 -6.80 4.23 -2.17
N LEU A 58 -5.69 4.49 -1.49
CA LEU A 58 -5.11 5.83 -1.36
C LEU A 58 -4.14 6.13 -2.50
N TRP A 59 -3.37 5.13 -2.89
CA TRP A 59 -2.35 5.26 -3.93
C TRP A 59 -2.14 3.92 -4.63
N LYS A 60 -1.76 3.96 -5.91
CA LYS A 60 -1.37 2.77 -6.69
C LYS A 60 -0.39 3.11 -7.80
N CYS A 61 0.45 2.14 -8.16
CA CYS A 61 1.21 2.13 -9.41
C CYS A 61 1.11 0.76 -10.08
N VAL A 62 1.23 0.73 -11.40
CA VAL A 62 1.00 -0.46 -12.24
C VAL A 62 2.12 -0.61 -13.25
N GLY A 63 2.62 -1.83 -13.39
CA GLY A 63 3.68 -2.18 -14.33
C GLY A 63 5.06 -1.70 -13.88
N SER A 64 6.03 -1.81 -14.79
CA SER A 64 7.39 -1.33 -14.58
C SER A 64 7.40 0.20 -14.41
N GLN A 65 8.11 0.67 -13.38
CA GLN A 65 8.22 2.07 -13.00
C GLN A 65 9.61 2.62 -13.33
N SER A 66 10.61 2.28 -12.51
CA SER A 66 11.98 2.79 -12.59
C SER A 66 12.95 1.68 -12.17
N PRO A 67 14.11 1.53 -12.84
CA PRO A 67 15.15 0.60 -12.40
C PRO A 67 15.77 0.97 -11.05
N TYR A 68 15.52 2.17 -10.54
CA TYR A 68 15.98 2.66 -9.24
C TYR A 68 14.87 2.63 -8.20
N TRP A 69 15.26 2.65 -6.92
CA TRP A 69 14.32 2.80 -5.80
C TRP A 69 13.61 4.15 -5.88
N GLN A 70 12.30 4.11 -5.70
CA GLN A 70 11.43 5.27 -5.72
C GLN A 70 10.91 5.52 -4.32
N ASN A 71 10.98 6.78 -3.86
CA ASN A 71 10.33 7.20 -2.63
C ASN A 71 8.93 7.74 -2.94
N THR A 72 7.99 7.51 -2.05
CA THR A 72 6.62 8.01 -2.17
C THR A 72 6.09 8.41 -0.81
N SER A 73 5.37 9.52 -0.80
CA SER A 73 4.73 10.09 0.38
C SER A 73 3.26 10.31 0.04
N VAL A 74 2.36 9.78 0.87
CA VAL A 74 0.90 9.88 0.68
C VAL A 74 0.27 10.42 1.95
N THR A 75 -0.41 11.55 1.84
CA THR A 75 -1.15 12.14 2.97
C THR A 75 -2.51 11.47 3.12
N ILE A 76 -2.80 11.02 4.35
CA ILE A 76 -4.11 10.62 4.82
C ILE A 76 -4.70 11.81 5.59
N PRO A 77 -5.74 12.48 5.06
CA PRO A 77 -6.38 13.57 5.78
C PRO A 77 -7.01 13.09 7.10
N SER A 78 -7.12 14.00 8.05
CA SER A 78 -7.94 13.80 9.24
C SER A 78 -9.42 13.56 8.89
N GLY A 79 -10.16 12.94 9.83
CA GLY A 79 -11.59 12.65 9.66
C GLY A 79 -11.93 11.24 9.17
N HIS A 80 -10.93 10.37 8.94
CA HIS A 80 -11.19 8.95 8.73
C HIS A 80 -11.57 8.21 10.03
N GLN A 81 -12.36 7.14 9.90
CA GLN A 81 -12.80 6.33 11.04
C GLN A 81 -11.60 5.68 11.76
N GLN A 82 -11.64 5.69 13.10
CA GLN A 82 -10.53 5.21 13.93
C GLN A 82 -10.88 3.91 14.68
N PRO A 83 -9.91 3.00 14.90
CA PRO A 83 -10.11 1.74 15.61
C PRO A 83 -10.33 1.94 17.11
N MET A 84 -11.48 2.52 17.48
CA MET A 84 -11.93 2.80 18.85
C MET A 84 -10.96 3.70 19.64
N GLN A 85 -11.50 4.81 20.15
CA GLN A 85 -10.86 5.51 21.26
C GLN A 85 -11.41 4.95 22.57
#